data_AF-A0A172YIL1-F1
#
_entry.id   AF-A0A172YIL1-F1
#
_cell.length_a   1.000
_cell.length_b   1.000
_cell.length_c   1.000
_cell.angle_alpha   90.00
_cell.angle_beta   90.00
_cell.angle_gamma   90.00
#
_symmetry.space_group_name_H-M   'P 1'
#
loop_
_entity.id
_entity.type
_entity.pdbx_description
1 polymer ?
#
loop_
_entity_poly.entity_id
_entity_poly.type
_entity_poly.pdbx_seq_one_letter_code
_entity_poly.pdbx_strand_id
1 'polypeptide(L)'
;MPFVSDIHYLLGSTLRDSRQDRIGRVVGLDQHRERPIIDVLWSGERRVERVEISAEQLEALMRVARERAASQGVEVVDEPRRQAQSTAESESKLEKPRDEAVDERAPLRRRA
;
A
#
# COMPACT_ATOMS: atom_id res chain seq x y z
N MET A 1 -27.77 -16.58 -3.22
CA MET A 1 -26.85 -15.63 -3.89
C MET A 1 -25.52 -15.68 -3.14
N PRO A 2 -24.47 -16.37 -3.62
CA PRO A 2 -23.20 -16.34 -2.92
C PRO A 2 -22.61 -14.93 -3.03
N PHE A 3 -22.43 -14.31 -1.87
CA PHE A 3 -21.97 -12.94 -1.65
C PHE A 3 -20.44 -12.84 -1.75
N VAL A 4 -19.94 -11.99 -2.64
CA VAL A 4 -18.80 -11.05 -2.49
C VAL A 4 -17.53 -11.51 -1.73
N SER A 5 -17.11 -12.77 -1.79
CA SER A 5 -15.82 -13.16 -1.18
C SER A 5 -14.65 -13.19 -2.16
N ASP A 6 -14.88 -13.36 -3.46
CA ASP A 6 -13.82 -13.84 -4.36
C ASP A 6 -13.31 -12.80 -5.37
N ILE A 7 -13.92 -11.61 -5.41
CA ILE A 7 -13.59 -10.56 -6.41
C ILE A 7 -12.11 -10.16 -6.32
N HIS A 8 -11.56 -10.18 -5.11
CA HIS A 8 -10.18 -9.82 -4.84
C HIS A 8 -9.17 -10.71 -5.59
N TYR A 9 -9.54 -11.95 -5.95
CA TYR A 9 -8.68 -12.82 -6.78
C TYR A 9 -8.53 -12.30 -8.21
N LEU A 10 -9.54 -11.60 -8.72
CA LEU A 10 -9.51 -11.06 -10.07
C LEU A 10 -8.79 -9.71 -10.10
N LEU A 11 -8.91 -8.90 -9.05
CA LEU A 11 -8.21 -7.63 -8.96
C LEU A 11 -6.69 -7.83 -8.94
N GLY A 12 -5.97 -7.03 -9.74
CA GLY A 12 -4.53 -7.14 -9.91
C GLY A 12 -4.06 -8.29 -10.81
N SER A 13 -4.96 -9.21 -11.18
CA SER A 13 -4.64 -10.32 -12.07
C SER A 13 -4.32 -9.84 -13.49
N THR A 14 -3.42 -10.57 -14.14
CA THR A 14 -3.06 -10.32 -15.54
C THR A 14 -4.08 -11.00 -16.45
N LEU A 15 -4.67 -10.21 -17.34
CA LEU A 15 -5.59 -10.62 -18.39
C LEU A 15 -4.89 -10.57 -19.76
N ARG A 16 -5.16 -11.56 -20.61
CA ARG A 16 -4.76 -11.54 -22.03
C ARG A 16 -6.01 -11.44 -22.89
N ASP A 17 -6.06 -10.42 -23.76
CA ASP A 17 -7.04 -10.32 -24.83
C ASP A 17 -6.44 -10.99 -26.08
N SER A 18 -6.92 -12.19 -26.39
CA SER A 18 -6.46 -12.96 -27.56
C SER A 18 -6.91 -12.37 -28.89
N ARG A 19 -7.96 -11.53 -28.90
CA ARG A 19 -8.48 -10.92 -30.14
C ARG A 19 -7.58 -9.80 -30.62
N GLN A 20 -6.98 -9.07 -29.70
CA GLN A 20 -6.12 -7.92 -29.97
C GLN A 20 -4.63 -8.20 -29.65
N ASP A 21 -4.30 -9.43 -29.27
CA ASP A 21 -2.98 -9.89 -28.80
C ASP A 21 -2.32 -8.92 -27.81
N ARG A 22 -3.08 -8.50 -26.80
CA ARG A 22 -2.63 -7.57 -25.76
C ARG A 22 -2.80 -8.14 -24.36
N ILE A 23 -2.04 -7.61 -23.43
CA ILE A 23 -2.02 -8.02 -22.02
C ILE A 23 -2.28 -6.80 -21.15
N GLY A 24 -3.07 -6.96 -20.09
CA GLY A 24 -3.41 -5.89 -19.16
C GLY A 24 -3.63 -6.41 -17.75
N ARG A 25 -3.81 -5.50 -16.79
CA ARG A 25 -4.17 -5.83 -15.41
C ARG A 25 -5.60 -5.41 -15.13
N VAL A 26 -6.34 -6.28 -14.45
CA VAL A 26 -7.68 -5.94 -13.95
C VAL A 26 -7.52 -5.01 -12.75
N VAL A 27 -8.15 -3.84 -12.78
CA VAL A 27 -8.09 -2.82 -11.73
C VAL A 27 -9.44 -2.52 -11.10
N GLY A 28 -10.54 -3.01 -11.69
CA GLY A 28 -11.89 -2.85 -11.17
C GLY A 28 -12.85 -3.89 -11.74
N LEU A 29 -13.97 -4.10 -11.04
CA LEU A 29 -15.06 -4.99 -11.44
C LEU A 29 -16.39 -4.40 -10.96
N ASP A 30 -17.35 -4.28 -11.88
CA ASP A 30 -18.76 -4.02 -11.59
C ASP A 30 -19.58 -5.25 -12.00
N GLN A 31 -19.86 -6.12 -11.02
CA GLN A 31 -20.54 -7.40 -11.23
C GLN A 31 -22.06 -7.35 -11.05
N HIS A 32 -22.61 -6.22 -10.59
CA HIS A 32 -24.04 -6.12 -10.23
C HIS A 32 -24.92 -5.75 -11.43
N ARG A 33 -24.31 -5.63 -12.61
CA ARG A 33 -24.98 -5.35 -13.88
C ARG A 33 -25.43 -6.63 -14.56
N GLU A 34 -26.43 -6.52 -15.44
CA GLU A 34 -26.83 -7.59 -16.36
C GLU A 34 -25.65 -8.09 -17.21
N ARG A 35 -24.79 -7.16 -17.63
CA ARG A 35 -23.51 -7.45 -18.27
C ARG A 35 -22.38 -6.90 -17.39
N PRO A 36 -21.64 -7.77 -16.68
CA PRO A 36 -20.55 -7.33 -15.85
C PRO A 36 -19.51 -6.51 -16.62
N ILE A 37 -18.89 -5.55 -15.95
CA ILE A 37 -17.82 -4.72 -16.51
C ILE A 37 -16.55 -5.02 -15.75
N ILE A 38 -15.47 -5.30 -16.47
CA ILE A 38 -14.11 -5.30 -15.92
C ILE A 38 -13.39 -4.05 -16.39
N ASP A 39 -12.72 -3.38 -15.45
CA ASP A 39 -11.86 -2.24 -15.74
C ASP A 39 -10.43 -2.77 -15.88
N VAL A 40 -9.80 -2.57 -17.04
CA VAL A 40 -8.49 -3.13 -17.40
C VAL A 40 -7.52 -2.01 -17.78
N LEU A 41 -6.33 -2.02 -17.18
CA LEU A 41 -5.21 -1.20 -17.63
C LEU A 41 -4.32 -2.04 -18.55
N TRP A 42 -4.39 -1.79 -19.86
CA TRP A 42 -3.57 -2.49 -20.84
C TRP A 42 -2.12 -2.02 -20.82
N SER A 43 -1.19 -2.94 -21.11
CA SER A 43 0.24 -2.65 -21.15
C SER A 43 0.54 -1.62 -22.23
N GLY A 44 1.25 -0.55 -21.85
CA GLY A 44 1.57 0.56 -22.75
C GLY A 44 0.48 1.63 -22.87
N GLU A 45 -0.72 1.38 -22.33
CA GLU A 45 -1.80 2.37 -22.28
C GLU A 45 -1.76 3.17 -20.98
N ARG A 46 -2.20 4.44 -21.05
CA ARG A 46 -2.29 5.34 -19.88
C ARG A 46 -3.68 5.39 -19.28
N ARG A 47 -4.67 4.77 -19.93
CA ARG A 47 -6.08 4.84 -19.54
C ARG A 47 -6.60 3.45 -19.23
N VAL A 48 -7.53 3.43 -18.30
CA VAL A 48 -8.30 2.23 -17.97
C VAL A 48 -9.41 2.09 -19.01
N GLU A 49 -9.48 0.91 -19.61
CA GLU A 49 -10.56 0.51 -20.53
C GLU A 49 -11.63 -0.24 -19.75
N ARG A 50 -12.90 0.05 -20.05
CA ARG A 50 -14.05 -0.67 -19.49
C ARG A 50 -14.50 -1.73 -20.49
N VAL A 51 -14.39 -3.00 -20.12
CA VAL A 51 -14.73 -4.13 -20.99
C VAL A 51 -15.98 -4.80 -20.45
N GLU A 52 -17.06 -4.76 -21.24
CA GLU A 52 -18.27 -5.55 -20.95
C GLU A 52 -18.03 -7.02 -21.26
N ILE A 53 -18.38 -7.89 -20.31
CA ILE A 53 -18.27 -9.34 -20.44
C ILE A 53 -19.62 -10.00 -20.14
N SER A 54 -19.78 -11.26 -20.55
CA SER A 54 -20.93 -12.07 -20.12
C SER A 54 -20.73 -12.60 -18.69
N ALA A 55 -21.83 -12.99 -18.04
CA ALA A 55 -21.77 -13.65 -16.74
C ALA A 55 -20.94 -14.95 -16.78
N GLU A 56 -21.03 -15.71 -17.87
CA GLU A 56 -20.25 -16.93 -18.09
C GLU A 56 -18.74 -16.64 -18.19
N GLN A 57 -18.37 -15.56 -18.88
CA GLN A 57 -16.98 -15.11 -18.98
C GLN A 57 -16.45 -14.68 -17.61
N LEU A 58 -17.26 -13.96 -16.83
CA LEU A 58 -16.90 -13.59 -15.47
C LEU A 58 -16.69 -14.84 -14.60
N GLU A 59 -17.59 -15.81 -14.65
CA GLU A 59 -17.49 -17.06 -13.89
C GLU A 59 -16.21 -17.84 -14.24
N ALA A 60 -15.89 -17.94 -15.53
CA ALA A 60 -14.68 -18.59 -16.01
C ALA A 60 -13.40 -17.89 -15.51
N LEU A 61 -13.36 -16.56 -15.57
CA LEU A 61 -12.23 -15.77 -15.06
C LEU A 61 -12.05 -15.97 -13.55
N MET A 62 -13.16 -15.91 -12.79
CA MET A 62 -13.16 -16.10 -11.34
C MET A 62 -12.70 -17.51 -10.95
N ARG A 63 -13.11 -18.54 -11.70
CA ARG A 63 -12.65 -19.91 -11.49
C ARG A 63 -11.13 -20.02 -11.65
N VAL A 64 -10.57 -19.52 -12.75
CA VAL A 64 -9.12 -19.56 -13.00
C VAL A 64 -8.35 -18.76 -11.95
N ALA A 65 -8.87 -17.60 -11.56
CA ALA A 65 -8.26 -16.75 -10.54
C ALA A 65 -8.18 -17.46 -9.17
N ARG A 66 -9.27 -18.13 -8.75
CA ARG A 66 -9.31 -18.94 -7.53
C ARG A 66 -8.34 -20.12 -7.57
N GLU A 67 -8.30 -20.85 -8.68
CA GLU A 67 -7.40 -22.00 -8.85
C GLU A 67 -5.92 -21.55 -8.77
N ARG A 68 -5.59 -20.39 -9.35
CA ARG A 68 -4.25 -19.79 -9.23
C ARG A 68 -3.93 -19.38 -7.79
N ALA A 69 -4.85 -18.71 -7.11
CA ALA A 69 -4.62 -18.28 -5.72
C ALA A 69 -4.43 -19.47 -4.76
N ALA A 70 -5.20 -20.54 -4.95
CA ALA A 70 -5.06 -21.78 -4.19
C ALA A 70 -3.70 -22.48 -4.46
N SER A 71 -3.19 -22.38 -5.69
CA SER A 71 -1.91 -22.97 -6.09
C SER A 71 -0.71 -22.12 -5.70
N GLN A 72 -0.90 -20.81 -5.46
CA GLN A 72 0.18 -19.86 -5.19
C GLN A 72 0.48 -19.62 -3.70
N GLY A 73 -0.21 -20.28 -2.75
CA GLY A 73 0.12 -20.26 -1.32
C GLY A 73 0.54 -18.87 -0.83
N VAL A 74 -0.42 -17.93 -0.79
CA VAL A 74 -0.19 -16.48 -0.63
C VAL A 74 0.81 -16.15 0.50
N GLU A 75 2.08 -15.87 0.16
CA GLU A 75 2.92 -14.96 0.93
C GLU A 75 2.39 -13.55 0.67
N VAL A 76 1.57 -13.04 1.59
CA VAL A 76 1.26 -11.62 1.66
C VAL A 76 2.56 -10.93 2.05
N VAL A 77 3.29 -10.39 1.08
CA VAL A 77 4.36 -9.42 1.36
C VAL A 77 3.65 -8.14 1.79
N ASP A 78 3.37 -8.05 3.08
CA ASP A 78 3.07 -6.80 3.77
C ASP A 78 4.35 -5.97 3.66
N GLU A 79 4.42 -5.07 2.68
CA GLU A 79 5.53 -4.11 2.57
C GLU A 79 5.21 -2.96 3.54
N PRO A 80 5.83 -2.87 4.73
CA PRO A 80 5.58 -1.74 5.61
C PRO A 80 6.13 -0.49 4.92
N ARG A 81 5.21 0.42 4.59
CA ARG A 81 5.48 1.82 4.24
C ARG A 81 6.64 2.34 5.10
N ARG A 82 7.79 2.59 4.46
CA ARG A 82 8.86 3.39 5.06
C ARG A 82 8.28 4.77 5.39
N GLN A 83 8.04 5.02 6.68
CA GLN A 83 7.80 6.36 7.20
C GLN A 83 9.08 7.16 7.01
N ALA A 84 9.11 8.00 5.98
CA ALA A 84 9.99 9.15 5.94
C ALA A 84 9.45 10.20 6.91
N GLN A 85 9.79 10.09 8.20
CA GLN A 85 9.73 11.24 9.11
C GLN A 85 10.97 12.09 8.87
N SER A 86 10.82 13.02 7.94
CA SER A 86 11.63 14.23 7.88
C SER A 86 11.13 15.19 8.96
N THR A 87 11.88 15.32 10.06
CA THR A 87 11.82 16.50 10.93
C THR A 87 13.17 17.19 10.84
N ALA A 88 13.27 18.08 9.86
CA ALA A 88 14.26 19.15 9.85
C ALA A 88 13.61 20.36 10.53
N GLU A 89 13.97 20.62 11.79
CA GLU A 89 14.00 21.97 12.34
C GLU A 89 15.33 22.13 13.08
N SER A 90 16.26 22.78 12.38
CA SER A 90 17.55 23.20 12.87
C SER A 90 17.44 24.58 13.53
N GLU A 91 18.39 24.82 14.43
CA GLU A 91 18.85 26.12 14.98
C GLU A 91 17.99 26.73 16.11
N SER A 92 18.56 27.09 17.26
CA SER A 92 19.73 27.97 17.36
C SER A 92 20.37 28.00 18.76
N LYS A 93 21.66 28.39 18.78
CA LYS A 93 22.36 29.18 19.81
C LYS A 93 23.06 28.43 20.96
N LEU A 94 24.34 28.08 20.84
CA LEU A 94 25.57 28.92 20.96
C LEU A 94 25.93 29.28 22.42
N GLU A 95 26.85 28.47 22.97
CA GLU A 95 27.96 28.74 23.92
C GLU A 95 27.79 29.69 25.12
N LYS A 96 28.29 29.24 26.29
CA LYS A 96 29.49 29.81 26.96
C LYS A 96 29.97 28.98 28.18
N PRO A 97 31.23 29.16 28.64
CA PRO A 97 32.12 28.11 29.15
C PRO A 97 32.23 28.02 30.69
N ARG A 98 32.95 26.98 31.16
CA ARG A 98 33.59 26.89 32.49
C ARG A 98 34.62 28.02 32.67
N ASP A 99 34.66 28.70 33.81
CA ASP A 99 35.71 28.52 34.85
C ASP A 99 35.56 29.46 36.08
N GLU A 100 36.16 29.00 37.18
CA GLU A 100 36.74 29.70 38.35
C GLU A 100 35.94 30.59 39.35
N ALA A 101 35.86 30.04 40.58
CA ALA A 101 36.32 30.54 41.89
C ALA A 101 36.20 32.03 42.33
N VAL A 102 35.87 32.19 43.63
CA VAL A 102 36.29 33.18 44.67
C VAL A 102 35.09 33.35 45.62
N ASP A 103 35.07 32.69 46.78
CA ASP A 103 35.70 33.05 48.07
C ASP A 103 35.06 34.24 48.80
N GLU A 104 35.06 34.09 50.14
CA GLU A 104 34.85 35.06 51.21
C GLU A 104 33.50 35.21 51.96
N ARG A 105 33.60 34.77 53.23
CA ARG A 105 33.04 35.32 54.49
C ARG A 105 31.61 34.92 54.90
N ALA A 106 31.30 34.54 56.13
CA ALA A 106 31.96 34.29 57.43
C ALA A 106 30.79 33.88 58.41
N PRO A 107 30.93 33.87 59.75
CA PRO A 107 31.63 32.89 60.56
C PRO A 107 30.77 32.25 61.70
N LEU A 108 31.36 31.22 62.32
CA LEU A 108 31.34 30.87 63.75
C LEU A 108 30.06 30.32 64.44
N ARG A 109 30.36 29.29 65.28
CA ARG A 109 29.71 28.79 66.51
C ARG A 109 28.89 27.50 66.29
N ARG A 110 29.09 26.40 67.04
CA ARG A 110 29.50 26.24 68.45
C ARG A 110 29.81 24.76 68.74
N ARG A 111 30.79 24.52 69.64
CA ARG A 111 30.85 23.54 70.78
C ARG A 111 30.46 22.07 70.50
N ALA A 112 31.17 21.07 71.01
CA ALA A 112 31.76 20.90 72.34
C ALA A 112 32.96 19.95 72.31
#